data_AF-A0A2G2A816-F1
#
_entry.id   AF-A0A2G2A816-F1
#
_cell.length_a   1.000
_cell.length_b   1.000
_cell.length_c   1.000
_cell.angle_alpha   90.00
_cell.angle_beta   90.00
_cell.angle_gamma   90.00
#
_symmetry.space_group_name_H-M   'P 1'
#
loop_
_entity.id
_entity.type
_entity.pdbx_description
1 polymer ?
#
loop_
_entity_poly.entity_id
_entity_poly.type
_entity_poly.pdbx_seq_one_letter_code
_entity_poly.pdbx_strand_id
1 'polypeptide(L)' 'MTLLKTPICEFGKKAEDFKLKSTDNKVIDLNDVKGKNGTLIMFICNHCPYVVATIEDIVKTTNELKNNDINSIAIMSNDP' A
#
# COMPACT_ATOMS: atom_id res chain seq x y z
N MET A 1 -15.01 11.97 -4.69
CA MET A 1 -16.02 10.89 -4.85
C MET A 1 -15.32 9.59 -4.51
N THR A 2 -15.74 8.87 -3.47
CA THR A 2 -15.03 7.69 -2.97
C THR A 2 -15.34 6.48 -3.86
N LEU A 3 -14.31 5.73 -4.29
CA LEU A 3 -14.51 4.47 -5.00
C LEU A 3 -15.07 3.45 -4.00
N LEU A 4 -16.32 3.00 -4.23
CA LEU A 4 -16.99 2.02 -3.37
C LEU A 4 -16.72 0.57 -3.80
N LYS A 5 -16.08 0.38 -4.96
CA LYS A 5 -15.78 -0.95 -5.53
C LYS A 5 -14.37 -0.97 -6.09
N THR A 6 -13.61 -1.99 -5.71
CA THR A 6 -12.31 -2.27 -6.30
C THR A 6 -12.54 -2.86 -7.69
N PRO A 7 -11.96 -2.26 -8.77
CA PRO A 7 -12.00 -2.89 -10.07
C PRO A 7 -11.22 -4.22 -10.04
N ILE A 8 -11.59 -5.14 -10.93
CA ILE A 8 -10.83 -6.38 -11.09
C ILE A 8 -9.42 -6.00 -11.57
N CYS A 9 -8.40 -6.53 -10.90
CA CYS A 9 -7.01 -6.30 -11.27
C CYS A 9 -6.67 -7.03 -12.57
N GLU A 10 -5.82 -6.42 -13.40
CA GLU A 10 -5.23 -7.07 -14.57
C GLU A 10 -4.13 -8.04 -14.13
N PHE A 11 -4.50 -9.30 -13.87
CA PHE A 11 -3.55 -10.33 -13.43
C PHE A 11 -2.37 -10.46 -14.40
N GLY A 12 -1.15 -10.52 -13.85
CA GLY A 12 0.09 -10.59 -14.63
C GLY A 12 0.61 -9.24 -15.12
N LYS A 13 -0.17 -8.16 -15.01
CA LYS A 13 0.34 -6.81 -15.22
C LYS A 13 1.40 -6.48 -14.17
N LYS A 14 2.51 -5.89 -14.63
CA LYS A 14 3.56 -5.40 -13.74
C LYS A 14 3.06 -4.16 -13.00
N ALA A 15 3.48 -3.99 -11.75
CA ALA A 15 3.23 -2.76 -11.02
C ALA A 15 3.82 -1.57 -11.78
N GLU A 16 3.03 -0.51 -11.90
CA GLU A 16 3.49 0.76 -12.46
C GLU A 16 4.55 1.37 -11.53
N ASP A 17 5.56 1.99 -12.12
CA ASP A 17 6.58 2.68 -11.33
C ASP A 17 5.99 3.95 -10.68
N PHE A 18 6.50 4.32 -9.52
CA PHE A 18 6.09 5.52 -8.81
C PHE A 18 7.27 6.16 -8.09
N LYS A 19 7.18 7.47 -7.85
CA LYS A 19 8.08 8.21 -6.97
C LYS A 19 7.25 9.14 -6.11
N LEU A 20 7.09 8.78 -4.85
CA LEU A 20 6.22 9.48 -3.91
C LEU A 20 7.01 9.94 -2.70
N LYS A 21 6.59 11.06 -2.11
CA LYS A 21 7.18 11.59 -0.90
C LYS A 21 6.58 10.87 0.31
N SER A 22 7.42 10.35 1.18
CA SER A 22 7.00 9.72 2.44
C SER A 22 6.68 10.76 3.53
N THR A 23 6.10 10.27 4.62
CA THR A 23 5.88 11.06 5.86
C THR A 23 7.16 11.63 6.45
N ASP A 24 8.32 11.04 6.13
CA ASP A 24 9.65 11.49 6.56
C ASP A 24 10.31 12.44 5.55
N ASN A 25 9.56 12.95 4.57
CA ASN A 25 10.04 13.77 3.47
C ASN A 25 11.07 13.10 2.54
N LYS A 26 11.19 11.77 2.56
CA LYS A 26 12.05 11.02 1.63
C LYS A 26 11.28 10.67 0.36
N VAL A 27 11.95 10.68 -0.78
CA VAL A 27 11.39 10.11 -2.01
C VAL A 27 11.54 8.60 -1.92
N ILE A 28 10.43 7.89 -2.08
CA ILE A 28 10.35 6.43 -2.11
C ILE A 28 9.82 6.03 -3.48
N ASP A 29 10.50 5.07 -4.10
CA ASP A 29 10.09 4.46 -5.36
C ASP A 29 9.70 3.00 -5.23
N LEU A 30 9.22 2.40 -6.32
CA LEU A 30 8.79 1.00 -6.32
C LEU A 30 9.94 0.04 -5.98
N ASN A 31 11.19 0.37 -6.34
CA ASN A 31 12.34 -0.50 -6.06
C ASN A 31 12.73 -0.46 -4.59
N ASP A 32 12.59 0.69 -3.93
CA ASP A 32 12.86 0.83 -2.49
C ASP A 32 11.98 -0.08 -1.63
N VAL A 33 10.77 -0.38 -2.10
CA VAL A 33 9.78 -1.18 -1.36
C VAL A 33 9.69 -2.63 -1.80
N LYS A 34 10.47 -3.06 -2.81
CA LYS A 34 10.42 -4.45 -3.29
C LYS A 34 10.86 -5.44 -2.22
N GLY A 35 9.96 -6.35 -1.83
CA GLY A 35 10.31 -7.55 -1.09
C GLY A 35 10.83 -8.65 -2.01
N LYS A 36 11.57 -9.60 -1.44
CA LYS A 36 12.13 -10.74 -2.17
C LYS A 36 11.04 -11.64 -2.76
N ASN A 37 9.95 -11.83 -2.01
CA ASN A 37 8.84 -12.71 -2.41
C ASN A 37 7.61 -11.94 -2.90
N GLY A 38 7.61 -10.60 -2.81
CA GLY A 38 6.51 -9.78 -3.27
C GLY A 38 6.43 -8.43 -2.59
N THR A 39 5.45 -7.63 -2.99
CA THR A 39 5.17 -6.32 -2.39
C THR A 39 3.67 -6.10 -2.32
N LEU A 40 3.16 -5.83 -1.13
CA LEU A 40 1.78 -5.42 -0.91
C LEU A 40 1.70 -3.89 -1.03
N ILE A 41 0.99 -3.39 -2.05
CA ILE A 41 0.70 -1.96 -2.21
C ILE A 41 -0.75 -1.73 -1.84
N MET A 42 -0.98 -0.85 -0.86
CA MET A 42 -2.33 -0.52 -0.37
C MET A 42 -2.62 0.95 -0.60
N PHE A 43 -3.79 1.26 -1.13
CA PHE A 43 -4.29 2.63 -1.21
C PHE A 43 -5.28 2.86 -0.07
N ILE A 44 -4.91 3.70 0.90
CA ILE A 44 -5.70 3.95 2.11
C ILE A 44 -5.88 5.45 2.35
N CYS A 45 -6.75 5.82 3.28
CA CYS A 45 -6.84 7.19 3.75
C CYS A 45 -7.17 7.26 5.25
N ASN A 46 -6.82 8.37 5.87
CA ASN A 46 -6.86 8.51 7.32
C ASN A 46 -8.26 8.71 7.91
N HIS A 47 -9.23 9.13 7.10
CA HIS A 47 -10.59 9.48 7.57
C HIS A 47 -11.67 8.49 7.11
N CYS A 48 -11.32 7.44 6.36
CA CYS A 48 -12.31 6.48 5.89
C CYS A 48 -12.69 5.54 7.03
N PRO A 49 -14.01 5.41 7.35
CA PRO A 49 -14.45 4.55 8.44
C PRO A 49 -14.02 3.08 8.23
N TYR A 50 -13.92 2.62 6.98
CA TYR A 50 -13.44 1.27 6.66
C TYR A 50 -11.97 1.06 7.02
N VAL A 51 -11.11 2.07 6.81
CA VAL A 51 -9.69 1.99 7.15
C VAL A 51 -9.52 2.09 8.67
N VAL A 52 -10.21 3.03 9.31
CA VAL A 52 -10.16 3.19 10.77
C VAL A 52 -10.57 1.90 11.48
N ALA A 53 -11.60 1.22 10.97
CA ALA A 53 -12.07 -0.05 11.55
C ALA A 53 -11.11 -1.24 11.32
N THR A 54 -10.19 -1.18 10.36
CA THR A 54 -9.34 -2.32 9.96
C THR A 54 -7.83 -2.06 10.12
N ILE A 55 -7.44 -0.91 10.66
CA ILE A 55 -6.03 -0.52 10.73
C ILE A 55 -5.18 -1.47 11.58
N GLU A 56 -5.74 -2.00 12.68
CA GLU A 56 -5.03 -2.97 13.53
C GLU A 56 -4.77 -4.29 12.79
N ASP A 57 -5.75 -4.77 12.02
CA ASP A 57 -5.61 -5.96 11.17
C ASP A 57 -4.56 -5.73 10.07
N ILE A 58 -4.56 -4.55 9.44
CA ILE A 58 -3.54 -4.17 8.44
C ILE A 58 -2.15 -4.22 9.06
N VAL A 59 -1.96 -3.64 10.26
CA VAL A 59 -0.67 -3.67 10.96
C VAL A 59 -0.26 -5.11 11.27
N LYS A 60 -1.17 -5.94 11.76
CA LYS A 60 -0.90 -7.35 12.03
C LYS A 60 -0.47 -8.11 10.76
N THR A 61 -1.26 -8.00 9.69
CA THR A 61 -0.99 -8.68 8.42
C THR A 61 0.33 -8.23 7.80
N THR A 62 0.64 -6.93 7.80
CA THR A 62 1.91 -6.44 7.23
C THR A 62 3.13 -6.93 8.01
N ASN A 63 3.02 -7.07 9.34
CA ASN A 63 4.08 -7.69 10.15
C ASN A 63 4.26 -9.18 9.84
N GLU A 64 3.17 -9.93 9.65
CA GLU A 64 3.21 -11.34 9.25
C GLU A 64 3.82 -11.51 7.85
N LEU A 65 3.45 -10.65 6.89
CA LEU A 65 3.99 -10.64 5.53
C LEU A 65 5.49 -10.35 5.51
N LYS A 66 5.96 -9.47 6.38
CA LYS A 66 7.39 -9.16 6.51
C LYS A 66 8.21 -10.40 6.87
N ASN A 67 7.69 -11.30 7.70
CA ASN A 67 8.35 -12.58 8.03
C ASN A 67 8.42 -13.54 6.84
N ASN A 68 7.67 -13.28 5.77
CA ASN A 68 7.65 -14.04 4.53
C ASN A 68 8.42 -13.33 3.39
N ASP A 69 9.30 -12.38 3.71
CA ASP A 69 10.02 -11.52 2.76
C ASP A 69 9.10 -10.74 1.80
N ILE A 70 7.87 -10.42 2.23
CA ILE A 70 6.93 -9.58 1.51
C ILE A 70 6.90 -8.21 2.19
N ASN A 71 7.38 -7.20 1.47
CA ASN A 71 7.33 -5.82 1.95
C ASN A 71 5.96 -5.20 1.69
N SER A 72 5.60 -4.17 2.45
CA SER A 72 4.31 -3.49 2.32
C SER A 72 4.49 -1.97 2.27
N ILE A 73 3.68 -1.29 1.46
CA ILE A 73 3.58 0.17 1.40
C ILE A 73 2.11 0.61 1.38
N ALA A 74 1.81 1.66 2.14
CA ALA A 74 0.52 2.34 2.11
C ALA A 74 0.65 3.70 1.41
N ILE A 75 -0.22 3.97 0.44
CA ILE A 75 -0.25 5.21 -0.35
C ILE A 75 -1.58 5.93 -0.08
N MET A 76 -1.51 7.21 0.27
CA MET A 76 -2.67 8.08 0.42
C MET A 76 -2.82 8.98 -0.81
N SER A 77 -3.62 8.55 -1.78
CA SER A 77 -3.87 9.30 -3.03
C SER A 77 -4.80 10.50 -2.88
N ASN A 78 -5.34 10.73 -1.68
CA ASN A 78 -6.31 11.79 -1.40
C ASN A 78 -5.68 13.06 -0.81
N ASP A 79 -4.37 13.08 -0.60
CA ASP A 79 -3.66 14.28 -0.16
C ASP A 79 -3.24 15.11 -1.40
N PRO A 80 -3.66 16.39 -1.53
CA PRO A 80 -3.34 17.23 -2.68
C PRO A 80 -1.86 17.62 -2.79
#